data_AF-A0A7R9IU50-F1
#
_entry.id   AF-A0A7R9IU50-F1
#
_cell.length_a   1.000
_cell.length_b   1.000
_cell.length_c   1.000
_cell.angle_alpha   90.00
_cell.angle_beta   90.00
_cell.angle_gamma   90.00
#
_symmetry.space_group_name_H-M   'P 1'
#
loop_
_entity.id
_entity.type
_entity.pdbx_description
1 polymer ?
#
loop_
_entity_poly.entity_id
_entity_poly.type
_entity_poly.pdbx_seq_one_letter_code
_entity_poly.pdbx_strand_id
1 'polypeptide(L)'
;CVLQGVNYHLTDNNTTIVTANYFAAFHTILKTSSDYYESIRAARKLSDNISLTINTRLKAAGQNTTIEVFPYSVFYVFFEQYLTMWPDTLKSLGISLAAIFVVTFLLMGFDIFSSIVVIITITMIIVNLGGLMFWWGITLNAVSLVNLVMGMEWERGRESWVKVQVWGRVAGRRSLGLLRQ
;
A
#
# COMPACT_ATOMS: atom_id res chain seq x y z
N CYS A 1 -4.53 11.14 -31.93
CA CYS A 1 -5.37 10.22 -32.73
C CYS A 1 -6.24 9.46 -31.75
N VAL A 2 -7.57 9.55 -31.87
CA VAL A 2 -8.51 8.83 -30.99
C VAL A 2 -9.09 7.67 -31.80
N LEU A 3 -8.98 6.45 -31.29
CA LEU A 3 -9.61 5.27 -31.89
C LEU A 3 -10.93 5.02 -31.16
N GLN A 4 -12.00 4.72 -31.88
CA GLN A 4 -13.34 4.53 -31.32
C GLN A 4 -13.92 3.22 -31.81
N GLY A 5 -14.57 2.47 -30.92
CA GLY A 5 -15.29 1.25 -31.26
C GLY A 5 -16.68 1.27 -30.64
N VAL A 6 -17.71 1.14 -31.47
CA VAL A 6 -19.11 1.04 -31.03
C VAL A 6 -19.57 -0.41 -31.19
N ASN A 7 -20.00 -1.03 -30.10
CA ASN A 7 -20.52 -2.39 -30.11
C ASN A 7 -22.06 -2.36 -30.11
N TYR A 8 -22.69 -2.96 -31.12
CA TYR A 8 -24.14 -3.06 -31.24
C TYR A 8 -24.57 -4.51 -31.48
N HIS A 9 -25.64 -4.90 -30.80
CA HIS A 9 -26.31 -6.18 -31.01
C HIS A 9 -27.67 -5.95 -31.67
N LEU A 10 -27.98 -6.77 -32.67
CA LEU A 10 -29.31 -6.82 -33.29
C LEU A 10 -30.18 -7.76 -32.46
N THR A 11 -31.29 -7.25 -31.92
CA THR A 11 -32.33 -8.07 -31.29
C THR A 11 -33.27 -8.63 -32.37
N ASP A 12 -33.92 -9.77 -32.11
CA ASP A 12 -34.86 -10.43 -33.02
C ASP A 12 -35.98 -9.52 -33.58
N ASN A 13 -36.25 -8.40 -32.89
CA ASN A 13 -37.19 -7.36 -33.31
C ASN A 13 -36.59 -6.32 -34.28
N ASN A 14 -35.44 -6.59 -34.92
CA ASN A 14 -34.71 -5.67 -35.78
C ASN A 14 -34.28 -4.34 -35.10
N THR A 15 -34.30 -4.29 -33.77
CA THR A 15 -33.83 -3.14 -32.98
C THR A 15 -32.34 -3.30 -32.68
N THR A 16 -31.55 -2.26 -32.96
CA THR A 16 -30.12 -2.21 -32.61
C THR A 16 -29.95 -1.68 -31.19
N ILE A 17 -29.43 -2.48 -30.28
CA ILE A 17 -29.06 -2.05 -28.92
C ILE A 17 -27.56 -1.83 -28.87
N VAL A 18 -27.16 -0.61 -28.50
CA VAL A 18 -25.76 -0.26 -28.27
C VAL A 18 -25.40 -0.66 -26.84
N THR A 19 -24.35 -1.46 -26.68
CA THR A 19 -23.88 -1.91 -25.36
C THR A 19 -22.71 -1.03 -24.91
N ALA A 20 -21.61 -1.61 -24.43
CA ALA A 20 -20.44 -0.87 -23.99
C ALA A 20 -19.60 -0.43 -25.20
N ASN A 21 -19.16 0.83 -25.15
CA ASN A 21 -18.28 1.42 -26.15
C ASN A 21 -16.99 1.87 -25.47
N TYR A 22 -15.91 1.94 -26.24
CA TYR A 22 -14.65 2.49 -25.76
C TYR A 22 -14.10 3.54 -26.70
N PHE A 23 -13.45 4.53 -26.10
CA PHE A 23 -12.76 5.61 -26.78
C PHE A 23 -11.30 5.57 -26.33
N ALA A 24 -10.42 5.14 -27.23
CA ALA A 24 -9.00 5.01 -26.96
C ALA A 24 -8.27 6.32 -27.27
N ALA A 25 -7.61 6.88 -26.26
CA ALA A 25 -6.72 8.02 -26.35
C ALA A 25 -5.36 7.65 -25.75
N PHE A 26 -4.33 8.42 -26.09
CA PHE A 26 -2.98 8.20 -25.59
C PHE A 26 -2.65 9.21 -24.50
N HIS A 27 -1.95 8.75 -23.46
CA HIS A 27 -1.32 9.63 -22.48
C HIS A 27 -0.10 10.33 -23.07
N THR A 28 0.29 11.45 -22.46
CA THR A 28 1.56 12.12 -22.74
C THR A 28 2.74 11.27 -22.28
N ILE A 29 3.96 11.67 -22.63
CA ILE A 29 5.19 10.96 -22.21
C ILE A 29 5.32 11.09 -20.69
N LEU A 30 5.16 9.98 -19.98
CA LEU A 30 5.34 9.89 -18.52
C LEU A 30 6.71 9.28 -18.24
N LYS A 31 7.52 9.95 -17.41
CA LYS A 31 8.86 9.45 -17.05
C LYS A 31 9.04 9.28 -15.55
N THR A 32 8.45 10.16 -14.77
CA THR A 32 8.56 10.13 -13.31
C THR A 32 7.37 9.43 -12.69
N SER A 33 7.55 8.84 -11.49
CA SER A 33 6.44 8.32 -10.70
C SER A 33 5.36 9.37 -10.44
N SER A 34 5.77 10.66 -10.42
CA SER A 34 4.87 11.80 -10.29
C SER A 34 3.88 11.90 -11.43
N ASP A 35 4.39 11.85 -12.65
CA ASP A 35 3.58 11.94 -13.86
C ASP A 35 2.55 10.79 -13.91
N TYR A 36 2.94 9.59 -13.48
CA TYR A 36 2.04 8.43 -13.45
C TYR A 36 0.86 8.61 -12.51
N TYR A 37 1.06 9.08 -11.27
CA TYR A 37 -0.08 9.27 -10.36
C TYR A 37 -0.95 10.47 -10.78
N GLU A 38 -0.36 11.54 -11.32
CA GLU A 38 -1.10 12.71 -11.79
C GLU A 38 -1.97 12.41 -13.00
N SER A 39 -1.44 11.67 -13.97
CA SER A 39 -2.19 11.25 -15.16
C SER A 39 -3.37 10.37 -14.82
N ILE A 40 -3.23 9.44 -13.86
CA ILE A 40 -4.33 8.61 -13.36
C ILE A 40 -5.39 9.49 -12.69
N ARG A 41 -4.98 10.42 -11.82
CA ARG A 41 -5.90 11.35 -11.14
C ARG A 41 -6.64 12.24 -12.14
N ALA A 42 -5.93 12.76 -13.14
CA ALA A 42 -6.51 13.58 -14.20
C ALA A 42 -7.49 12.79 -15.06
N ALA A 43 -7.16 11.54 -15.40
CA ALA A 43 -8.03 10.66 -16.16
C ALA A 43 -9.33 10.33 -15.39
N ARG A 44 -9.24 10.03 -14.09
CA ARG A 44 -10.42 9.80 -13.22
C ARG A 44 -11.28 11.06 -13.11
N LYS A 45 -10.67 12.23 -12.89
CA LYS A 45 -11.40 13.51 -12.87
C LYS A 45 -12.11 13.80 -14.20
N LEU A 46 -11.46 13.48 -15.32
CA LEU A 46 -12.05 13.65 -16.65
C LEU A 46 -13.22 12.69 -16.86
N SER A 47 -13.07 11.42 -16.50
CA SER A 47 -14.14 10.42 -16.63
C SER A 47 -15.35 10.75 -15.75
N ASP A 48 -15.13 11.24 -14.54
CA ASP A 48 -16.20 11.68 -13.63
C ASP A 48 -16.97 12.85 -14.23
N ASN A 49 -16.25 13.85 -14.74
CA ASN A 49 -16.87 14.99 -15.42
C ASN A 49 -17.68 14.56 -16.64
N ILE A 50 -17.15 13.66 -17.47
CA ILE A 50 -17.87 13.12 -18.63
C ILE A 50 -19.14 12.39 -18.16
N SER A 51 -19.02 11.50 -17.17
CA SER A 51 -20.16 10.76 -16.60
C SER A 51 -21.24 11.71 -16.08
N LEU A 52 -20.86 12.76 -15.35
CA LEU A 52 -21.79 13.77 -14.84
C LEU A 52 -22.46 14.55 -15.98
N THR A 53 -21.72 14.96 -17.00
CA THR A 53 -22.29 15.68 -18.14
C THR A 53 -23.26 14.80 -18.95
N ILE A 54 -22.96 13.52 -19.14
CA ILE A 54 -23.87 12.58 -19.81
C ILE A 54 -25.13 12.39 -18.98
N ASN A 55 -25.00 12.10 -17.69
CA ASN A 55 -26.13 11.84 -16.80
C ASN A 55 -27.03 13.07 -16.64
N THR A 56 -26.48 14.29 -16.61
CA THR A 56 -27.28 15.52 -16.56
C THR A 56 -28.07 15.75 -17.86
N ARG A 57 -27.48 15.45 -19.02
CA ARG A 57 -28.15 15.54 -20.32
C ARG A 57 -29.24 14.47 -20.49
N LEU A 58 -29.00 13.25 -20.04
CA LEU A 58 -29.99 12.16 -20.06
C LEU A 58 -31.20 12.48 -19.19
N LYS A 59 -30.96 13.01 -17.97
CA LYS A 59 -32.04 13.47 -17.09
C LYS A 59 -32.86 14.60 -17.72
N ALA A 60 -32.21 15.55 -18.38
CA ALA A 60 -32.90 16.63 -19.10
C ALA A 60 -33.72 16.11 -20.30
N ALA A 61 -33.28 15.02 -20.92
CA ALA A 61 -34.02 14.33 -21.98
C ALA A 61 -35.12 13.38 -21.47
N GLY A 62 -35.37 13.34 -20.14
CA GLY A 62 -36.38 12.49 -19.52
C GLY A 62 -36.00 11.00 -19.41
N GLN A 63 -34.73 10.65 -19.65
CA GLN A 63 -34.23 9.30 -19.46
C GLN A 63 -33.71 9.10 -18.03
N ASN A 64 -34.16 8.03 -17.37
CA ASN A 64 -33.73 7.66 -16.02
C ASN A 64 -32.54 6.68 -16.01
N THR A 65 -31.78 6.63 -17.10
CA THR A 65 -30.62 5.75 -17.25
C THR A 65 -29.37 6.46 -16.72
N THR A 66 -28.60 5.77 -15.88
CA THR A 66 -27.32 6.24 -15.37
C THR A 66 -26.19 5.57 -16.14
N ILE A 67 -25.33 6.36 -16.76
CA ILE A 67 -24.14 5.91 -17.48
C ILE A 67 -22.91 6.28 -16.67
N GLU A 68 -22.02 5.32 -16.48
CA GLU A 68 -20.71 5.50 -15.85
C GLU A 68 -19.61 5.34 -16.89
N VAL A 69 -18.68 6.28 -16.92
CA VAL A 69 -17.49 6.26 -17.76
C VAL A 69 -16.28 6.09 -16.86
N PHE A 70 -15.43 5.11 -17.15
CA PHE A 70 -14.22 4.84 -16.41
C PHE A 70 -12.99 4.77 -17.35
N PRO A 71 -11.83 5.30 -16.94
CA PRO A 71 -10.61 5.23 -17.73
C PRO A 71 -9.86 3.93 -17.45
N TYR A 72 -9.36 3.27 -18.50
CA TYR A 72 -8.59 2.03 -18.38
C TYR A 72 -7.22 2.16 -19.06
N SER A 73 -6.17 1.67 -18.39
CA SER A 73 -4.84 1.49 -18.97
C SER A 73 -4.07 0.39 -18.24
N VAL A 74 -3.17 -0.30 -18.94
CA VAL A 74 -2.39 -1.43 -18.40
C VAL A 74 -1.56 -1.02 -17.17
N PHE A 75 -1.05 0.21 -17.13
CA PHE A 75 -0.22 0.67 -16.01
C PHE A 75 -1.02 1.05 -14.76
N TYR A 76 -2.34 1.18 -14.83
CA TYR A 76 -3.15 1.64 -13.68
C TYR A 76 -3.06 0.65 -12.51
N VAL A 77 -3.03 -0.65 -12.77
CA VAL A 77 -2.95 -1.70 -11.75
C VAL A 77 -1.66 -1.60 -10.93
N PHE A 78 -0.54 -1.23 -11.57
CA PHE A 78 0.75 -1.11 -10.89
C PHE A 78 0.87 0.18 -10.07
N PHE A 79 0.31 1.28 -10.56
CA PHE A 79 0.44 2.59 -9.91
C PHE A 79 -0.65 2.90 -8.89
N GLU A 80 -1.77 2.18 -8.89
CA GLU A 80 -2.85 2.37 -7.92
C GLU A 80 -2.38 2.16 -6.47
N GLN A 81 -1.49 1.20 -6.24
CA GLN A 81 -0.95 0.90 -4.90
C GLN A 81 -0.09 2.05 -4.35
N TYR A 82 0.56 2.82 -5.22
CA TYR A 82 1.36 3.98 -4.80
C TYR A 82 0.48 5.16 -4.36
N LEU A 83 -0.77 5.26 -4.84
CA LEU A 83 -1.70 6.29 -4.38
C LEU A 83 -2.11 6.08 -2.90
N THR A 84 -2.17 4.83 -2.43
CA THR A 84 -2.63 4.50 -1.06
C THR A 84 -1.51 4.13 -0.10
N MET A 85 -0.27 3.95 -0.59
CA MET A 85 0.87 3.54 0.23
C MET A 85 1.15 4.48 1.41
N TRP A 86 1.11 5.80 1.19
CA TRP A 86 1.37 6.80 2.23
C TRP A 86 0.36 6.79 3.38
N PRO A 87 -0.97 6.93 3.12
CA PRO A 87 -1.94 6.94 4.21
C PRO A 87 -1.98 5.58 4.93
N ASP A 88 -1.79 4.47 4.24
CA ASP A 88 -1.87 3.15 4.87
C ASP A 88 -0.65 2.89 5.76
N THR A 89 0.55 3.28 5.32
CA THR A 89 1.78 3.19 6.14
C THR A 89 1.71 4.10 7.36
N LEU A 90 1.21 5.32 7.21
CA LEU A 90 1.07 6.26 8.31
C LEU A 90 0.05 5.77 9.34
N LYS A 91 -1.07 5.19 8.89
CA LYS A 91 -2.08 4.57 9.78
C LYS A 91 -1.49 3.40 10.55
N SER A 92 -0.81 2.46 9.87
CA SER A 92 -0.25 1.28 10.54
C SER A 92 0.83 1.67 11.56
N LEU A 93 1.69 2.62 11.20
CA LEU A 93 2.70 3.15 12.11
C LEU A 93 2.04 3.86 13.30
N GLY A 94 1.07 4.74 13.05
CA GLY A 94 0.33 5.45 14.09
C GLY A 94 -0.40 4.52 15.06
N ILE A 95 -1.05 3.46 14.57
CA ILE A 95 -1.75 2.46 15.40
C ILE A 95 -0.77 1.72 16.30
N SER A 96 0.38 1.27 15.75
CA SER A 96 1.40 0.57 16.54
C SER A 96 1.98 1.46 17.66
N LEU A 97 2.20 2.75 17.36
CA LEU A 97 2.70 3.72 18.34
C LEU A 97 1.65 4.03 19.41
N ALA A 98 0.39 4.22 19.01
CA ALA A 98 -0.71 4.44 19.94
C ALA A 98 -0.89 3.25 20.90
N ALA A 99 -0.73 2.02 20.40
CA ALA A 99 -0.78 0.82 21.23
C ALA A 99 0.31 0.80 22.31
N ILE A 100 1.57 1.08 21.94
CA ILE A 100 2.70 1.14 22.90
C ILE A 100 2.48 2.28 23.91
N PHE A 101 1.98 3.43 23.47
CA PHE A 101 1.64 4.54 24.34
C PHE A 101 0.59 4.15 25.38
N VAL A 102 -0.51 3.51 24.97
CA VAL A 102 -1.58 3.10 25.90
C VAL A 102 -1.06 2.08 26.93
N VAL A 103 -0.28 1.10 26.50
CA VAL A 103 0.28 0.07 27.41
C VAL A 103 1.24 0.69 28.42
N THR A 104 2.17 1.54 27.96
CA THR A 104 3.13 2.21 28.85
C THR A 104 2.46 3.18 29.81
N PHE A 105 1.47 3.94 29.35
CA PHE A 105 0.69 4.86 30.17
C PHE A 105 -0.11 4.14 31.28
N LEU A 106 -0.71 2.99 30.96
CA LEU A 106 -1.47 2.20 31.93
C LEU A 106 -0.55 1.57 32.98
N LEU A 107 0.61 1.04 32.58
CA LEU A 107 1.58 0.44 33.50
C LEU A 107 2.23 1.47 34.45
N MET A 108 2.38 2.73 34.02
CA MET A 108 3.01 3.79 34.83
C MET A 108 2.07 4.40 35.89
N GLY A 109 0.78 4.04 35.90
CA GLY A 109 -0.14 4.43 36.98
C GLY A 109 -0.65 5.88 36.94
N PHE A 110 -0.86 6.46 35.76
CA PHE A 110 -1.51 7.78 35.57
C PHE A 110 -0.77 9.01 36.15
N ASP A 111 0.55 8.94 36.34
CA ASP A 111 1.33 10.12 36.72
C ASP A 111 1.56 11.06 35.51
N ILE A 112 1.00 12.27 35.60
CA ILE A 112 0.97 13.28 34.53
C ILE A 112 2.39 13.78 34.19
N PHE A 113 3.28 13.91 35.18
CA PHE A 113 4.66 14.35 34.94
C PHE A 113 5.46 13.27 34.20
N SER A 114 5.29 12.03 34.61
CA SER A 114 5.92 10.88 33.96
C SER A 114 5.40 10.67 32.53
N SER A 115 4.09 10.88 32.31
CA SER A 115 3.45 10.76 31.00
C SER A 115 4.02 11.77 29.98
N ILE A 116 4.28 13.01 30.38
CA ILE A 116 4.85 14.05 29.50
C ILE A 116 6.26 13.66 29.02
N VAL A 117 7.10 13.14 29.92
CA VAL A 117 8.46 12.69 29.56
C VAL A 117 8.40 11.54 28.54
N VAL A 118 7.47 10.61 28.73
CA VAL A 118 7.24 9.51 27.79
C VAL A 118 6.76 10.03 26.43
N ILE A 119 5.84 11.00 26.37
CA ILE A 119 5.40 11.63 25.11
C ILE A 119 6.57 12.26 24.36
N ILE A 120 7.45 12.99 25.06
CA ILE A 120 8.62 13.64 24.47
C ILE A 120 9.60 12.58 23.92
N THR A 121 9.90 11.52 24.69
CA THR A 121 10.80 10.46 24.23
C THR A 121 10.26 9.69 23.02
N ILE A 122 8.95 9.38 22.99
CA ILE A 122 8.30 8.73 21.85
C ILE A 122 8.36 9.64 20.61
N THR A 123 8.07 10.94 20.76
CA THR A 123 8.14 11.91 19.66
C THR A 123 9.57 12.01 19.12
N MET A 124 10.58 12.03 19.99
CA MET A 124 11.99 12.05 19.62
C MET A 124 12.40 10.78 18.85
N ILE A 125 11.91 9.60 19.25
CA ILE A 125 12.15 8.33 18.54
C ILE A 125 11.58 8.40 17.11
N ILE A 126 10.37 8.95 16.93
CA ILE A 126 9.73 9.09 15.61
C ILE A 126 10.52 10.04 14.70
N VAL A 127 10.92 11.20 15.22
CA VAL A 127 11.71 12.18 14.45
C VAL A 127 13.07 11.59 14.06
N ASN A 128 13.72 10.84 14.96
CA ASN A 128 14.99 10.18 14.64
C ASN A 128 14.84 9.08 13.60
N LEU A 129 13.78 8.26 13.67
CA LEU A 129 13.49 7.23 12.66
C LEU A 129 13.17 7.86 11.30
N GLY A 130 12.27 8.86 11.26
CA GLY A 130 11.96 9.59 10.03
C GLY A 130 13.16 10.34 9.44
N GLY A 131 13.99 10.94 10.31
CA GLY A 131 15.22 11.63 9.93
C GLY A 131 16.28 10.69 9.36
N LEU A 132 16.46 9.50 9.93
CA LEU A 132 17.36 8.48 9.40
C LEU A 132 16.90 8.00 8.03
N MET A 133 15.59 7.81 7.83
CA MET A 133 15.03 7.42 6.53
C MET A 133 15.25 8.49 5.45
N PHE A 134 15.12 9.76 5.81
CA PHE A 134 15.39 10.88 4.91
C PHE A 134 16.88 10.98 4.58
N TRP A 135 17.76 10.85 5.58
CA TRP A 135 19.22 10.99 5.39
C TRP A 135 19.82 9.83 4.57
N TRP A 136 19.27 8.62 4.71
CA TRP A 136 19.73 7.47 3.93
C TRP A 136 19.18 7.42 2.49
N GLY A 137 18.28 8.33 2.12
CA GLY A 137 17.73 8.42 0.75
C GLY A 137 16.93 7.19 0.31
N ILE A 138 16.44 6.38 1.26
CA ILE A 138 15.67 5.17 0.96
C ILE A 138 14.20 5.58 0.77
N THR A 139 13.70 5.43 -0.45
CA THR A 139 12.28 5.59 -0.75
C THR A 139 11.47 4.52 -0.01
N LEU A 140 10.65 4.94 0.94
CA LEU A 140 9.69 4.08 1.64
C LEU A 140 8.81 3.30 0.65
N ASN A 141 9.03 1.99 0.56
CA ASN A 141 8.03 1.03 0.12
C ASN A 141 7.78 0.06 1.29
N ALA A 142 6.53 -0.18 1.68
CA ALA A 142 6.16 -1.07 2.79
C ALA A 142 6.81 -2.46 2.66
N VAL A 143 7.06 -2.91 1.42
CA VAL A 143 7.76 -4.16 1.11
C VAL A 143 9.22 -4.15 1.56
N SER A 144 9.90 -3.00 1.51
CA SER A 144 11.32 -2.88 1.92
C SER A 144 11.50 -2.95 3.45
N LEU A 145 10.57 -2.36 4.21
CA LEU A 145 10.57 -2.44 5.67
C LEU A 145 10.31 -3.88 6.13
N VAL A 146 9.32 -4.55 5.52
CA VAL A 146 9.04 -5.97 5.80
C VAL A 146 10.21 -6.86 5.39
N ASN A 147 10.86 -6.62 4.26
CA ASN A 147 12.05 -7.39 3.87
C ASN A 147 13.23 -7.18 4.83
N LEU A 148 13.39 -5.99 5.39
CA LEU A 148 14.46 -5.70 6.34
C LEU A 148 14.16 -6.35 7.71
N VAL A 149 12.89 -6.33 8.14
CA VAL A 149 12.40 -7.04 9.34
C VAL A 149 12.54 -8.55 9.19
N MET A 150 12.14 -9.10 8.05
CA MET A 150 12.31 -10.53 7.73
C MET A 150 13.78 -10.91 7.64
N GLY A 151 14.63 -10.04 7.09
CA GLY A 151 16.08 -10.25 7.02
C GLY A 151 16.73 -10.34 8.40
N MET A 152 16.39 -9.43 9.32
CA MET A 152 16.91 -9.47 10.69
C MET A 152 16.36 -10.66 11.50
N GLU A 153 15.09 -11.03 11.33
CA GLU A 153 14.51 -12.22 11.98
C GLU A 153 15.14 -13.52 11.42
N TRP A 154 15.43 -13.58 10.12
CA TRP A 154 16.13 -14.69 9.48
C TRP A 154 17.57 -14.85 10.00
N GLU A 155 18.32 -13.75 10.15
CA GLU A 155 19.67 -13.76 10.72
C GLU A 155 19.66 -14.28 12.17
N ARG A 156 18.69 -13.83 12.96
CA ARG A 156 18.49 -14.26 14.36
C ARG A 156 18.07 -15.73 14.43
N GLY A 157 17.27 -16.19 13.46
CA GLY A 157 16.92 -17.60 13.27
C GLY A 157 18.14 -18.47 12.97
N ARG A 158 19.02 -18.05 12.06
CA ARG A 158 20.28 -18.77 11.76
C ARG A 158 21.16 -18.94 12.99
N GLU A 159 21.30 -17.93 13.83
CA GLU A 159 22.07 -18.06 15.07
C GLU A 159 21.50 -19.09 16.04
N SER A 160 20.17 -19.19 16.12
CA SER A 160 19.50 -20.17 16.97
C SER A 160 19.74 -21.60 16.48
N TRP A 161 19.63 -21.85 15.17
CA TRP A 161 19.91 -23.17 14.58
C TRP A 161 21.40 -23.55 14.62
N VAL A 162 22.33 -22.57 14.48
CA VAL A 162 23.77 -22.82 14.67
C VAL A 162 24.07 -23.14 16.12
N LYS A 163 23.50 -22.43 17.09
CA LYS A 163 23.64 -22.75 18.52
C LYS A 163 23.05 -24.12 18.85
N VAL A 164 21.91 -24.51 18.29
CA VAL A 164 21.31 -25.85 18.44
C VAL A 164 22.17 -26.95 17.81
N GLN A 165 22.74 -26.72 16.62
CA GLN A 165 23.67 -27.67 15.98
C GLN A 165 24.99 -27.80 16.76
N VAL A 166 25.53 -26.71 17.30
CA VAL A 166 26.74 -26.72 18.11
C VAL A 166 26.48 -27.38 19.47
N TRP A 167 25.37 -27.08 20.14
CA TRP A 167 25.00 -27.74 21.40
C TRP A 167 24.66 -29.22 21.19
N GLY A 168 23.99 -29.59 20.09
CA GLY A 168 23.78 -30.99 19.71
C GLY A 168 25.10 -31.74 19.50
N ARG A 169 26.09 -31.09 18.88
CA ARG A 169 27.43 -31.67 18.65
C ARG A 169 28.30 -31.72 19.92
N VAL A 170 28.06 -30.85 20.90
CA VAL A 170 28.74 -30.82 22.21
C VAL A 170 28.10 -31.80 23.20
N ALA A 171 26.76 -31.87 23.23
CA ALA A 171 26.01 -32.82 24.06
C ALA A 171 26.27 -34.27 23.63
N GLY A 172 26.34 -34.55 22.33
CA GLY A 172 26.71 -35.88 21.80
C GLY A 172 28.14 -36.30 22.18
N ARG A 173 29.07 -35.36 22.32
CA ARG A 173 30.47 -35.66 22.70
C ARG A 173 30.64 -35.95 24.20
N ARG A 174 29.74 -35.45 25.06
CA ARG A 174 29.78 -35.69 26.52
C ARG A 174 29.19 -37.05 26.91
N SER A 175 28.22 -37.56 26.14
CA SER A 175 27.64 -38.90 26.35
C SER A 175 28.61 -40.04 25.96
N LEU A 176 29.42 -39.84 24.91
CA LEU A 176 30.42 -40.82 24.46
C LEU A 176 31.67 -40.93 25.36
N GLY A 177 31.95 -39.93 26.19
CA GLY A 177 33.03 -39.99 27.18
C GLY A 177 32.68 -40.78 28.45
N LEU A 178 31.38 -40.99 28.72
CA LEU A 178 30.87 -41.70 29.90
C LEU A 178 30.59 -43.20 29.65
N LEU A 179 30.61 -43.65 28.40
CA LEU A 179 30.47 -45.06 28.01
C LEU A 179 31.82 -45.79 27.83
N ARG A 180 32.92 -45.15 28.22
CA ARG A 180 34.28 -45.69 28.11
C ARG A 180 35.06 -45.65 29.43
N GLN A 181 34.33 -45.80 30.54
CA GLN A 181 34.86 -46.27 31.83
C GLN A 181 33.99 -47.41 32.34
#